data_AF-A0A1W9IZE8-F1
#
_entry.id   AF-A0A1W9IZE8-F1
#
_cell.length_a   1.000
_cell.length_b   1.000
_cell.length_c   1.000
_cell.angle_alpha   90.00
_cell.angle_beta   90.00
_cell.angle_gamma   90.00
#
_symmetry.space_group_name_H-M   'P 1'
#
loop_
_entity.id
_entity.type
_entity.pdbx_description
1 polymer ?
#
loop_
_entity_poly.entity_id
_entity_poly.type
_entity_poly.pdbx_seq_one_letter_code
_entity_poly.pdbx_strand_id
1 'polypeptide(L)'
;MTEPVPSTWPPLRTALMQAFPQLYELEPGGPLVMDLGSDGWVLEVRPQGTVLCQYGVAMDDVMALMSEGTPEDLGTDEVAKQAKYFLQPAVSKYRALLLESGFAEETEMTDEFVAVTFARGVDVTDSAKVQGLLRWCCQQIGRMP
;
A
#
# COMPACT_ATOMS: atom_id res chain seq x y z
N MET A 1 16.31 12.43 1.40
CA MET A 1 17.28 11.92 2.39
C MET A 1 16.82 10.53 2.78
N THR A 2 17.56 9.49 2.43
CA THR A 2 17.21 8.11 2.79
C THR A 2 17.45 7.96 4.29
N GLU A 3 16.39 7.68 5.06
CA GLU A 3 16.56 7.39 6.49
C GLU A 3 17.42 6.13 6.66
N PRO A 4 18.37 6.12 7.61
CA PRO A 4 19.25 4.98 7.81
C PRO A 4 18.43 3.74 8.16
N VAL A 5 18.68 2.65 7.45
CA VAL A 5 18.04 1.35 7.69
C VAL A 5 18.39 0.88 9.12
N PRO A 6 17.39 0.62 9.98
CA PRO A 6 17.65 0.13 11.33
C PRO A 6 18.40 -1.20 11.32
N SER A 7 19.30 -1.43 12.28
CA SER A 7 20.03 -2.70 12.41
C SER A 7 19.12 -3.91 12.68
N THR A 8 17.89 -3.65 13.10
CA THR A 8 16.82 -4.64 13.32
C THR A 8 16.13 -5.07 12.03
N TRP A 9 16.29 -4.34 10.92
CA TRP A 9 15.64 -4.66 9.66
C TRP A 9 16.13 -5.96 9.01
N PRO A 10 17.44 -6.22 8.84
CA PRO A 10 17.89 -7.45 8.19
C PRO A 10 17.34 -8.75 8.79
N PRO A 11 17.36 -8.96 10.14
CA PRO A 11 16.79 -10.17 10.72
C PRO A 11 15.25 -10.22 10.60
N LEU A 12 14.55 -9.08 10.73
CA LEU A 12 13.10 -9.02 10.53
C LEU A 12 12.75 -9.39 9.08
N ARG A 13 13.41 -8.77 8.10
CA ARG A 13 13.23 -9.02 6.67
C ARG A 13 13.37 -10.50 6.35
N THR A 14 14.44 -11.15 6.82
CA THR A 14 14.63 -12.59 6.63
C THR A 14 13.48 -13.41 7.23
N ALA A 15 13.03 -13.08 8.45
CA ALA A 15 11.91 -13.78 9.07
C ALA A 15 10.58 -13.58 8.30
N LEU A 16 10.34 -12.36 7.79
CA LEU A 16 9.15 -12.05 7.00
C LEU A 16 9.14 -12.79 5.67
N MET A 17 10.26 -12.79 4.93
CA MET A 17 10.35 -13.51 3.65
C MET A 17 10.23 -15.03 3.82
N GLN A 18 10.64 -15.58 4.97
CA GLN A 18 10.42 -16.99 5.29
C GLN A 18 8.94 -17.29 5.61
N ALA A 19 8.26 -16.39 6.31
CA ALA A 19 6.85 -16.56 6.70
C ALA A 19 5.86 -16.26 5.57
N PHE A 20 6.22 -15.36 4.65
CA PHE A 20 5.41 -14.88 3.53
C PHE A 20 6.22 -14.99 2.24
N PRO A 21 6.22 -16.17 1.58
CA PRO A 21 7.02 -16.40 0.37
C PRO A 21 6.68 -15.50 -0.82
N GLN A 22 5.53 -14.81 -0.78
CA GLN A 22 5.08 -13.85 -1.80
C GLN A 22 5.78 -12.48 -1.67
N LEU A 23 6.41 -12.19 -0.53
CA LEU A 23 7.14 -10.94 -0.33
C LEU A 23 8.38 -10.89 -1.22
N TYR A 24 8.56 -9.76 -1.89
CA TYR A 24 9.77 -9.43 -2.64
C TYR A 24 10.30 -8.06 -2.25
N GLU A 25 11.60 -7.83 -2.47
CA GLU A 25 12.25 -6.55 -2.23
C GLU A 25 12.03 -5.63 -3.45
N LEU A 26 11.59 -4.38 -3.22
CA LEU A 26 11.57 -3.37 -4.29
C LEU A 26 12.99 -2.96 -4.71
N GLU A 27 13.87 -2.88 -3.73
CA GLU A 27 15.28 -2.55 -3.89
C GLU A 27 16.09 -3.33 -2.85
N PRO A 28 17.39 -3.64 -3.11
CA PRO A 28 18.19 -4.40 -2.17
C PRO A 28 18.28 -3.74 -0.79
N GLY A 29 17.77 -4.41 0.24
CA GLY A 29 17.72 -3.89 1.61
C GLY A 29 16.56 -2.94 1.91
N GLY A 30 15.73 -2.65 0.92
CA GLY A 30 14.59 -1.74 1.01
C GLY A 30 13.31 -2.41 1.49
N PRO A 31 12.14 -1.81 1.21
CA PRO A 31 10.85 -2.32 1.59
C PRO A 31 10.55 -3.71 1.01
N LEU A 32 9.78 -4.50 1.76
CA LEU A 32 9.18 -5.74 1.29
C LEU A 32 7.75 -5.48 0.82
N VAL A 33 7.39 -6.01 -0.34
CA VAL A 33 6.08 -5.82 -0.96
C VAL A 33 5.48 -7.16 -1.34
N MET A 34 4.16 -7.28 -1.22
CA MET A 34 3.39 -8.33 -1.88
C MET A 34 2.03 -7.83 -2.32
N ASP A 35 1.56 -8.38 -3.43
CA ASP A 35 0.18 -8.26 -3.87
C ASP A 35 -0.74 -9.04 -2.91
N LEU A 36 -1.84 -8.42 -2.48
CA LEU A 36 -2.82 -9.05 -1.60
C LEU A 36 -3.86 -9.88 -2.35
N GLY A 37 -4.01 -9.75 -3.67
CA GLY A 37 -4.85 -10.58 -4.52
C GLY A 37 -5.72 -9.76 -5.50
N SER A 38 -6.90 -10.30 -5.84
CA SER A 38 -7.73 -9.86 -6.98
C SER A 38 -8.23 -8.41 -6.96
N ASP A 39 -8.11 -7.74 -5.82
CA ASP A 39 -8.69 -6.42 -5.61
C ASP A 39 -7.64 -5.30 -5.77
N GLY A 40 -6.44 -5.59 -6.30
CA GLY A 40 -5.39 -4.60 -6.59
C GLY A 40 -4.74 -3.97 -5.36
N TRP A 41 -4.93 -4.57 -4.19
CA TRP A 41 -4.33 -4.12 -2.94
C TRP A 41 -2.90 -4.64 -2.81
N VAL A 42 -2.02 -3.81 -2.28
CA VAL A 42 -0.62 -4.13 -2.03
C VAL A 42 -0.34 -3.99 -0.54
N LEU A 43 0.43 -4.92 0.01
CA LEU A 43 0.98 -4.83 1.35
C LEU A 43 2.47 -4.52 1.27
N GLU A 44 2.90 -3.44 1.91
CA GLU A 44 4.30 -3.05 2.02
C GLU A 44 4.74 -3.03 3.48
N VAL A 45 5.96 -3.48 3.74
CA VAL A 45 6.65 -3.32 5.03
C VAL A 45 7.93 -2.54 4.82
N ARG A 46 8.00 -1.37 5.44
CA ARG A 46 9.15 -0.46 5.35
C ARG A 46 10.19 -0.76 6.43
N PRO A 47 11.50 -0.58 6.11
CA PRO A 47 12.58 -0.75 7.09
C PRO A 47 12.43 0.10 8.36
N GLN A 48 11.77 1.26 8.24
CA GLN A 48 11.53 2.21 9.33
C GLN A 48 10.48 1.73 10.34
N GLY A 49 9.88 0.56 10.14
CA GLY A 49 8.86 0.02 11.04
C GLY A 49 7.47 0.57 10.74
N THR A 50 7.09 0.55 9.47
CA THR A 50 5.74 0.90 9.04
C THR A 50 5.20 -0.19 8.14
N VAL A 51 3.96 -0.61 8.38
CA VAL A 51 3.20 -1.50 7.50
C VAL A 51 2.17 -0.67 6.75
N LEU A 52 2.10 -0.84 5.43
CA LEU A 52 1.20 -0.12 4.55
C LEU A 52 0.25 -1.09 3.85
N CYS A 53 -1.05 -0.83 3.89
CA CYS A 53 -2.03 -1.42 2.98
C CYS A 53 -2.41 -0.36 1.94
N GLN A 54 -2.10 -0.61 0.67
CA GLN A 54 -2.19 0.40 -0.38
C GLN A 54 -3.12 -0.07 -1.49
N TYR A 55 -3.89 0.86 -2.03
CA TYR A 55 -4.63 0.67 -3.27
C TYR A 55 -4.34 1.86 -4.18
N GLY A 56 -3.77 1.58 -5.35
CA GLY A 56 -3.36 2.62 -6.29
C GLY A 56 -3.53 2.20 -7.73
N VAL A 57 -3.59 3.20 -8.62
CA VAL A 57 -3.78 3.04 -10.06
C VAL A 57 -2.78 3.92 -10.79
N ALA A 58 -2.38 3.52 -11.99
CA ALA A 58 -1.52 4.32 -12.83
C ALA A 58 -2.26 5.60 -13.27
N MET A 59 -1.52 6.71 -13.39
CA MET A 59 -2.10 7.96 -13.89
C MET A 59 -2.65 7.78 -15.31
N ASP A 60 -1.99 6.95 -16.12
CA ASP A 60 -2.44 6.60 -17.48
C ASP A 60 -3.84 5.96 -17.48
N ASP A 61 -4.16 5.13 -16.49
CA ASP A 61 -5.50 4.52 -16.37
C ASP A 61 -6.56 5.57 -16.02
N VAL A 62 -6.21 6.52 -15.14
CA VAL A 62 -7.07 7.67 -14.81
C VAL A 62 -7.32 8.50 -16.05
N MET A 63 -6.28 8.82 -16.82
CA MET A 63 -6.39 9.59 -18.06
C MET A 63 -7.21 8.87 -19.13
N ALA A 64 -7.03 7.56 -19.28
CA ALA A 64 -7.79 6.74 -20.21
C ALA A 64 -9.30 6.77 -19.91
N LEU A 65 -9.68 6.68 -18.63
CA LEU A 65 -11.07 6.78 -18.19
C LEU A 65 -11.71 8.13 -18.50
N MET A 66 -10.93 9.22 -18.49
CA MET A 66 -11.42 10.55 -18.82
C MET A 66 -11.53 10.79 -20.33
N SER A 67 -10.73 10.09 -21.14
CA SER A 67 -10.61 10.28 -22.59
C SER A 67 -11.79 9.70 -23.41
N GLU A 68 -12.78 9.07 -22.78
CA GLU A 68 -14.07 8.74 -23.41
C GLU A 68 -14.97 9.98 -23.62
N GLY A 69 -14.62 11.12 -22.99
CA GLY A 69 -15.08 12.45 -23.35
C GLY A 69 -14.08 13.17 -24.26
N THR A 70 -14.55 14.09 -25.09
CA THR A 70 -13.73 14.93 -26.00
C THR A 70 -12.49 15.47 -25.27
N PRO A 71 -11.28 15.51 -25.89
CA PRO A 71 -10.05 15.89 -25.20
C PRO A 71 -10.08 17.38 -24.83
N GLU A 72 -10.66 17.70 -23.69
CA GLU A 72 -10.44 18.95 -23.00
C GLU A 72 -9.20 18.79 -22.12
N ASP A 73 -8.30 19.77 -22.16
CA ASP A 73 -7.20 19.89 -21.21
C ASP A 73 -7.81 20.06 -19.81
N LEU A 74 -7.96 18.94 -19.10
CA LEU A 74 -8.44 18.94 -17.73
C LEU A 74 -7.32 19.46 -16.83
N GLY A 75 -7.68 20.38 -15.94
CA GLY A 75 -6.77 20.89 -14.93
C GLY A 75 -6.35 19.78 -13.95
N THR A 76 -5.23 20.01 -13.25
CA THR A 76 -4.73 19.09 -12.21
C THR A 76 -5.76 18.80 -11.13
N ASP A 77 -6.67 19.74 -10.85
CA ASP A 77 -7.75 19.59 -9.86
C ASP A 77 -8.82 18.61 -10.32
N GLU A 78 -9.19 18.64 -11.61
CA GLU A 78 -10.13 17.70 -12.22
C GLU A 78 -9.57 16.28 -12.23
N VAL A 79 -8.29 16.10 -12.59
CA VAL A 79 -7.60 14.80 -12.55
C VAL A 79 -7.60 14.24 -11.12
N ALA A 80 -7.21 15.05 -10.14
CA ALA A 80 -7.18 14.63 -8.73
C ALA A 80 -8.57 14.22 -8.22
N LYS A 81 -9.62 14.90 -8.68
CA LYS A 81 -11.00 14.57 -8.34
C LYS A 81 -11.43 13.24 -8.96
N GLN A 82 -11.13 12.99 -10.24
CA GLN A 82 -11.46 11.74 -10.91
C GLN A 82 -10.72 10.56 -10.31
N ALA A 83 -9.42 10.71 -10.07
CA ALA A 83 -8.60 9.73 -9.36
C ALA A 83 -9.22 9.31 -8.01
N LYS A 84 -9.62 10.30 -7.19
CA LYS A 84 -10.28 10.03 -5.90
C LYS A 84 -11.60 9.26 -6.07
N TYR A 85 -12.44 9.64 -7.04
CA TYR A 85 -13.68 8.91 -7.32
C TYR A 85 -13.43 7.48 -7.76
N PHE A 86 -12.38 7.25 -8.56
CA PHE A 86 -12.03 5.92 -9.06
C PHE A 86 -11.55 4.99 -7.94
N LEU A 87 -10.73 5.50 -7.02
CA LEU A 87 -10.21 4.72 -5.89
C LEU A 87 -11.26 4.45 -4.80
N GLN A 88 -12.25 5.35 -4.65
CA GLN A 88 -13.18 5.34 -3.52
C GLN A 88 -13.96 4.03 -3.33
N PRO A 89 -14.48 3.35 -4.38
CA PRO A 89 -15.17 2.07 -4.23
C PRO A 89 -14.31 0.97 -3.61
N ALA A 90 -13.07 0.80 -4.09
CA ALA A 90 -12.15 -0.22 -3.59
C ALA A 90 -11.69 0.09 -2.16
N VAL A 91 -11.38 1.36 -1.89
CA VAL A 91 -10.93 1.84 -0.57
C VAL A 91 -12.03 1.73 0.48
N SER A 92 -13.26 2.14 0.15
CA SER A 92 -14.36 2.20 1.12
C SER A 92 -14.74 0.84 1.68
N LYS A 93 -14.46 -0.25 0.95
CA LYS A 93 -14.67 -1.63 1.37
C LYS A 93 -13.92 -1.99 2.66
N TYR A 94 -12.72 -1.45 2.84
CA TYR A 94 -11.83 -1.80 3.97
C TYR A 94 -11.47 -0.61 4.87
N ARG A 95 -11.85 0.61 4.49
CA ARG A 95 -11.51 1.85 5.18
C ARG A 95 -11.84 1.82 6.68
N ALA A 96 -13.07 1.50 7.04
CA ALA A 96 -13.48 1.45 8.45
C ALA A 96 -12.65 0.42 9.23
N LEU A 97 -12.49 -0.79 8.68
CA LEU A 97 -11.71 -1.86 9.27
C LEU A 97 -10.26 -1.44 9.53
N LEU A 98 -9.62 -0.79 8.57
CA LEU A 98 -8.22 -0.35 8.67
C LEU A 98 -8.06 0.78 9.70
N LEU A 99 -8.92 1.80 9.66
CA LEU A 99 -8.90 2.92 10.61
C LEU A 99 -9.14 2.44 12.06
N GLU A 100 -10.15 1.59 12.27
CA GLU A 100 -10.43 1.00 13.59
C GLU A 100 -9.29 0.10 14.09
N SER A 101 -8.52 -0.48 13.17
CA SER A 101 -7.34 -1.29 13.48
C SER A 101 -6.07 -0.46 13.73
N GLY A 102 -6.18 0.87 13.74
CA GLY A 102 -5.09 1.79 14.09
C GLY A 102 -4.18 2.16 12.92
N PHE A 103 -4.63 1.99 11.68
CA PHE A 103 -3.97 2.61 10.53
C PHE A 103 -4.41 4.06 10.37
N ALA A 104 -3.51 4.92 9.90
CA ALA A 104 -3.80 6.26 9.42
C ALA A 104 -3.92 6.24 7.90
N GLU A 105 -4.89 6.97 7.36
CA GLU A 105 -5.09 7.07 5.90
C GLU A 105 -4.37 8.29 5.34
N GLU A 106 -3.66 8.06 4.24
CA GLU A 106 -2.98 9.08 3.45
C GLU A 106 -3.32 8.88 1.96
N THR A 107 -3.30 9.96 1.20
CA THR A 107 -3.44 9.90 -0.27
C THR A 107 -2.18 10.46 -0.89
N GLU A 108 -1.57 9.69 -1.77
CA GLU A 108 -0.40 10.09 -2.55
C GLU A 108 -0.81 10.20 -4.03
N MET A 109 -0.40 11.29 -4.66
CA MET A 109 -0.61 11.53 -6.08
C MET A 109 0.68 12.07 -6.67
N THR A 110 1.17 11.39 -7.69
CA THR A 110 2.34 11.78 -8.49
C THR A 110 1.93 11.83 -9.96
N ASP A 111 2.86 12.21 -10.83
CA ASP A 111 2.63 12.15 -12.28
C ASP A 111 2.51 10.69 -12.78
N GLU A 112 2.96 9.71 -11.98
CA GLU A 112 2.98 8.29 -12.35
C GLU A 112 1.76 7.53 -11.83
N PHE A 113 1.28 7.85 -10.63
CA PHE A 113 0.21 7.10 -9.98
C PHE A 113 -0.59 7.94 -8.99
N VAL A 114 -1.75 7.40 -8.61
CA VAL A 114 -2.52 7.86 -7.46
C VAL A 114 -2.87 6.68 -6.56
N ALA A 115 -2.62 6.81 -5.26
CA ALA A 115 -2.83 5.75 -4.30
C ALA A 115 -3.43 6.27 -2.99
N VAL A 116 -4.32 5.46 -2.40
CA VAL A 116 -4.67 5.59 -0.99
C VAL A 116 -3.86 4.58 -0.21
N THR A 117 -3.17 5.07 0.82
CA THR A 117 -2.31 4.30 1.71
C THR A 117 -2.89 4.31 3.11
N PHE A 118 -3.00 3.14 3.72
CA PHE A 118 -3.26 2.99 5.14
C PHE A 118 -1.95 2.60 5.81
N ALA A 119 -1.39 3.48 6.64
CA ALA A 119 -0.10 3.31 7.30
C ALA A 119 -0.24 3.02 8.79
N ARG A 120 0.52 2.06 9.30
CA ARG A 120 0.58 1.77 10.73
C ARG A 120 2.02 1.51 11.17
N GLY A 121 2.46 2.26 12.18
CA GLY A 121 3.74 2.03 12.84
C GLY A 121 3.78 0.70 13.58
N VAL A 122 4.91 0.01 13.51
CA VAL A 122 5.14 -1.28 14.16
C VAL A 122 6.50 -1.31 14.86
N ASP A 123 6.59 -2.08 15.94
CA ASP A 123 7.85 -2.37 16.59
C ASP A 123 8.59 -3.47 15.83
N VAL A 124 9.63 -3.08 15.08
CA VAL A 124 10.46 -3.99 14.27
C VAL A 124 11.28 -4.97 15.11
N THR A 125 11.38 -4.77 16.42
CA THR A 125 12.01 -5.74 17.33
C THR A 125 11.10 -6.93 17.64
N ASP A 126 9.79 -6.77 17.49
CA ASP A 126 8.79 -7.81 17.75
C ASP A 126 8.30 -8.45 16.45
N SER A 127 9.16 -9.32 15.87
CA SER A 127 8.88 -10.03 14.61
C SER A 127 7.54 -10.79 14.66
N ALA A 128 7.16 -11.35 15.81
CA ALA A 128 5.91 -12.09 15.94
C ALA A 128 4.69 -11.18 15.77
N LYS A 129 4.71 -9.98 16.36
CA LYS A 129 3.63 -8.99 16.16
C LYS A 129 3.56 -8.48 14.72
N VAL A 130 4.71 -8.22 14.09
CA VAL A 130 4.73 -7.79 12.68
C VAL A 130 4.13 -8.88 11.79
N GLN A 131 4.56 -10.14 11.94
CA GLN A 131 3.99 -11.26 11.19
C GLN A 131 2.49 -11.44 11.48
N GLY A 132 2.06 -11.25 12.73
CA GLY A 132 0.64 -11.27 13.10
C GLY A 132 -0.18 -10.22 12.36
N LEU A 133 0.34 -8.99 12.24
CA LEU A 133 -0.30 -7.91 11.50
C LEU A 133 -0.36 -8.23 9.99
N LEU A 134 0.74 -8.69 9.39
CA LEU A 134 0.76 -9.06 7.98
C LEU A 134 -0.26 -10.16 7.66
N ARG A 135 -0.33 -11.21 8.49
CA ARG A 135 -1.33 -12.28 8.33
C ARG A 135 -2.74 -11.74 8.44
N TRP A 136 -3.00 -10.84 9.39
CA TRP A 136 -4.29 -10.20 9.51
C TRP A 136 -4.65 -9.39 8.26
N CYS A 137 -3.73 -8.60 7.71
CA CYS A 137 -3.97 -7.87 6.46
C CYS A 137 -4.29 -8.82 5.28
N CYS A 138 -3.52 -9.90 5.14
CA CYS A 138 -3.76 -10.93 4.12
C CYS A 138 -5.16 -11.56 4.24
N GLN A 139 -5.60 -11.87 5.46
CA GLN A 139 -6.89 -12.50 5.72
C GLN A 139 -8.06 -11.55 5.48
N GLN A 140 -7.94 -10.31 5.95
CA GLN A 140 -9.03 -9.34 5.88
C GLN A 140 -9.20 -8.71 4.50
N ILE A 141 -8.10 -8.42 3.82
CA ILE A 141 -8.09 -7.68 2.55
C ILE A 141 -7.90 -8.64 1.38
N GLY A 142 -6.84 -9.44 1.45
CA GLY A 142 -6.41 -10.29 0.33
C GLY A 142 -7.23 -11.55 0.12
N ARG A 143 -8.01 -11.96 1.13
CA ARG A 143 -8.67 -13.27 1.20
C ARG A 143 -7.70 -14.43 0.96
N MET A 144 -6.41 -14.22 1.22
CA MET A 144 -5.43 -15.29 1.17
C MET A 144 -5.72 -16.27 2.32
N PRO A 145 -5.79 -17.58 2.05
CA PRO A 145 -6.08 -18.60 3.05
C PRO A 145 -4.99 -18.69 4.13
#